data_AF-A0A5N6I7V3-F1
#
_entry.id   AF-A0A5N6I7V3-F1
#
_cell.length_a   1.000
_cell.length_b   1.000
_cell.length_c   1.000
_cell.angle_alpha   90.00
_cell.angle_beta   90.00
_cell.angle_gamma   90.00
#
_symmetry.space_group_name_H-M   'P 1'
#
loop_
_entity.id
_entity.type
_entity.pdbx_description
1 polymer ?
#
loop_
_entity_poly.entity_id
_entity_poly.type
_entity_poly.pdbx_seq_one_letter_code
_entity_poly.pdbx_strand_id
1 'polypeptide(L)'
;MALQVSEFIHFQLKSSVKPEDPSNDEGQALLQLFQTAKHQSGYKSSAWGRTIEDENIIVWVVNWADAHGGIQPQILAPYLEPNTQVSVIFTTLTPSITETKSLTTNPVTELVALTFPNSLTPEEQKKLNADLIEFRAALTEKLPEGERPKSWAMAQVERPGTLEHEKSPSGQAVLHLLVVGWESVDMHKAARETEEFKRTIAPIREKAIPSVPPLGMKHVSFKKV
;
A
#
# COMPACT_ATOMS: atom_id res chain seq x y z
N MET A 1 -2.57 0.66 25.48
CA MET A 1 -3.00 1.54 24.37
C MET A 1 -3.19 0.66 23.16
N ALA A 2 -4.30 0.81 22.42
CA ALA A 2 -4.50 0.06 21.17
C ALA A 2 -3.51 0.55 20.09
N LEU A 3 -3.04 -0.35 19.24
CA LEU A 3 -2.13 -0.02 18.14
C LEU A 3 -2.89 0.69 17.03
N GLN A 4 -2.27 1.73 16.48
CA GLN A 4 -2.82 2.47 15.36
C GLN A 4 -2.83 1.62 14.09
N VAL A 5 -3.93 1.67 13.33
CA VAL A 5 -4.10 0.87 12.11
C VAL A 5 -4.31 1.77 10.90
N SER A 6 -3.66 1.44 9.80
CA SER A 6 -3.83 2.07 8.48
C SER A 6 -4.61 1.13 7.56
N GLU A 7 -5.75 1.60 7.09
CA GLU A 7 -6.60 0.96 6.10
C GLU A 7 -6.22 1.45 4.70
N PHE A 8 -5.84 0.54 3.81
CA PHE A 8 -5.56 0.83 2.40
C PHE A 8 -6.68 0.28 1.53
N ILE A 9 -7.40 1.17 0.86
CA ILE A 9 -8.53 0.84 0.01
C ILE A 9 -8.12 1.10 -1.44
N HIS A 10 -8.07 0.04 -2.23
CA HIS A 10 -7.71 0.08 -3.64
C HIS A 10 -8.94 -0.20 -4.49
N PHE A 11 -9.23 0.68 -5.43
CA PHE A 11 -10.43 0.55 -6.27
C PHE A 11 -10.24 1.27 -7.60
N GLN A 12 -10.97 0.79 -8.61
CA GLN A 12 -10.95 1.37 -9.95
C GLN A 12 -12.15 2.29 -10.14
N LEU A 13 -11.90 3.53 -10.58
CA LEU A 13 -12.93 4.50 -10.91
C LEU A 13 -13.49 4.29 -12.30
N LYS A 14 -14.77 4.65 -12.47
CA LYS A 14 -15.32 4.92 -13.80
C LYS A 14 -14.56 6.07 -14.46
N SER A 15 -14.42 6.01 -15.78
CA SER A 15 -13.78 7.08 -16.56
C SER A 15 -14.46 8.46 -16.44
N SER A 16 -15.74 8.50 -16.03
CA SER A 16 -16.50 9.72 -15.76
C SER A 16 -16.10 10.42 -14.46
N VAL A 17 -15.54 9.69 -13.48
CA VAL A 17 -15.22 10.21 -12.15
C VAL A 17 -13.82 10.80 -12.16
N LYS A 18 -13.76 12.14 -12.07
CA LYS A 18 -12.52 12.92 -12.13
C LYS A 18 -12.40 13.83 -10.90
N PRO A 19 -11.95 13.30 -9.74
CA PRO A 19 -11.83 14.09 -8.50
C PRO A 19 -10.87 15.27 -8.62
N GLU A 20 -9.94 15.23 -9.58
CA GLU A 20 -9.00 16.31 -9.86
C GLU A 20 -9.63 17.51 -10.57
N ASP A 21 -10.79 17.32 -11.21
CA ASP A 21 -11.51 18.36 -11.95
C ASP A 21 -12.58 19.01 -11.03
N PRO A 22 -12.42 20.29 -10.66
CA PRO A 22 -13.39 21.00 -9.83
C PRO A 22 -14.79 21.10 -10.44
N SER A 23 -14.92 20.93 -11.76
CA SER A 23 -16.19 20.98 -12.49
C SER A 23 -16.87 19.62 -12.65
N ASN A 24 -16.23 18.54 -12.20
CA ASN A 24 -16.78 17.18 -12.28
C ASN A 24 -17.58 16.82 -11.02
N ASP A 25 -18.91 16.89 -11.12
CA ASP A 25 -19.82 16.64 -9.98
C ASP A 25 -19.61 15.27 -9.32
N GLU A 26 -19.40 14.20 -10.09
CA GLU A 26 -19.15 12.85 -9.54
C GLU A 26 -17.82 12.80 -8.76
N GLY A 27 -16.79 13.46 -9.28
CA GLY A 27 -15.49 13.61 -8.63
C GLY A 27 -15.60 14.41 -7.33
N GLN A 28 -16.34 15.52 -7.33
CA GLN A 28 -16.60 16.30 -6.12
C GLN A 28 -17.40 15.50 -5.08
N ALA A 29 -18.37 14.71 -5.51
CA ALA A 29 -19.13 13.82 -4.62
C ALA A 29 -18.23 12.75 -3.97
N LEU A 30 -17.28 12.17 -4.72
CA LEU A 30 -16.28 11.25 -4.17
C LEU A 30 -15.34 11.94 -3.17
N LEU A 31 -14.87 13.16 -3.46
CA LEU A 31 -14.08 13.92 -2.49
C LEU A 31 -14.87 14.23 -1.22
N GLN A 32 -16.14 14.59 -1.35
CA GLN A 32 -17.01 14.82 -0.20
C GLN A 32 -17.18 13.54 0.62
N LEU A 33 -17.30 12.38 -0.02
CA LEU A 33 -17.30 11.08 0.67
C LEU A 33 -16.02 10.90 1.51
N PHE A 34 -14.84 11.18 0.96
CA PHE A 34 -13.59 11.14 1.73
C PHE A 34 -13.62 12.10 2.92
N GLN A 35 -14.19 13.30 2.77
CA GLN A 35 -14.34 14.26 3.87
C GLN A 35 -15.25 13.72 4.97
N THR A 36 -16.35 13.03 4.64
CA THR A 36 -17.27 12.49 5.65
C THR A 36 -16.63 11.44 6.55
N ALA A 37 -15.58 10.74 6.08
CA ALA A 37 -14.83 9.79 6.90
C ALA A 37 -14.20 10.45 8.14
N LYS A 38 -13.91 11.76 8.10
CA LYS A 38 -13.38 12.53 9.24
C LYS A 38 -14.30 12.51 10.45
N HIS A 39 -15.60 12.26 10.25
CA HIS A 39 -16.61 12.28 11.30
C HIS A 39 -16.80 10.90 11.94
N GLN A 40 -16.13 9.86 11.44
CA GLN A 40 -16.21 8.52 12.01
C GLN A 40 -15.39 8.41 13.28
N SER A 41 -15.90 7.65 14.25
CA SER A 41 -15.19 7.39 15.51
C SER A 41 -13.84 6.74 15.25
N GLY A 42 -12.80 7.22 15.93
CA GLY A 42 -11.44 6.70 15.79
C GLY A 42 -10.68 7.19 14.55
N TYR A 43 -11.28 7.98 13.65
CA TYR A 43 -10.53 8.58 12.53
C TYR A 43 -9.37 9.45 13.03
N LYS A 44 -8.19 9.33 12.39
CA LYS A 44 -7.01 10.16 12.66
C LYS A 44 -6.61 11.03 11.49
N SER A 45 -6.51 10.44 10.29
CA SER A 45 -6.17 11.14 9.06
C SER A 45 -6.47 10.28 7.86
N SER A 46 -6.50 10.87 6.66
CA SER A 46 -6.55 10.12 5.42
C SER A 46 -5.90 10.88 4.28
N ALA A 47 -5.43 10.14 3.29
CA ALA A 47 -4.87 10.67 2.07
C ALA A 47 -5.26 9.77 0.90
N TRP A 48 -5.35 10.32 -0.31
CA TRP A 48 -5.71 9.57 -1.49
C TRP A 48 -4.84 9.98 -2.69
N GLY A 49 -4.75 9.12 -3.70
CA GLY A 49 -4.12 9.45 -4.97
C GLY A 49 -4.39 8.40 -6.03
N ARG A 50 -4.19 8.78 -7.31
CA ARG A 50 -4.15 7.84 -8.43
C ARG A 50 -2.83 7.09 -8.44
N THR A 51 -2.88 5.85 -8.91
CA THR A 51 -1.65 5.11 -9.20
C THR A 51 -1.01 5.61 -10.49
N ILE A 52 0.31 5.64 -10.55
CA ILE A 52 1.05 6.08 -11.75
C ILE A 52 1.00 5.01 -12.84
N GLU A 53 0.93 3.73 -12.46
CA GLU A 53 0.85 2.59 -13.37
C GLU A 53 -0.49 2.47 -14.07
N ASP A 54 -1.57 2.83 -13.38
CA ASP A 54 -2.93 2.89 -13.92
C ASP A 54 -3.70 4.04 -13.27
N GLU A 55 -3.88 5.12 -14.01
CA GLU A 55 -4.56 6.31 -13.51
C GLU A 55 -6.02 6.02 -13.11
N ASN A 56 -6.65 4.94 -13.57
CA ASN A 56 -8.01 4.59 -13.16
C ASN A 56 -8.08 4.02 -11.74
N ILE A 57 -6.96 3.58 -11.17
CA ILE A 57 -6.90 3.02 -9.82
C ILE A 57 -6.61 4.14 -8.81
N ILE A 58 -7.47 4.25 -7.81
CA ILE A 58 -7.27 5.07 -6.63
C ILE A 58 -6.79 4.21 -5.48
N VAL A 59 -5.86 4.76 -4.70
CA VAL A 59 -5.57 4.29 -3.35
C VAL A 59 -6.05 5.34 -2.37
N TRP A 60 -6.96 4.97 -1.49
CA TRP A 60 -7.38 5.78 -0.35
C TRP A 60 -6.87 5.14 0.93
N VAL A 61 -6.03 5.86 1.66
CA VAL A 61 -5.48 5.42 2.95
C VAL A 61 -6.17 6.16 4.08
N VAL A 62 -6.73 5.42 5.03
CA VAL A 62 -7.37 5.95 6.24
C VAL A 62 -6.64 5.43 7.47
N ASN A 63 -6.22 6.35 8.33
CA ASN A 63 -5.55 6.01 9.59
C ASN A 63 -6.56 6.07 10.73
N TRP A 64 -6.67 4.97 11.46
CA TRP A 64 -7.60 4.74 12.57
C TRP A 64 -6.87 4.67 13.90
N ALA A 65 -7.55 5.01 14.98
CA ALA A 65 -7.04 4.90 16.34
C ALA A 65 -6.73 3.44 16.74
N ASP A 66 -7.50 2.50 16.19
CA ASP A 66 -7.38 1.06 16.41
C ASP A 66 -8.05 0.26 15.27
N ALA A 67 -8.03 -1.07 15.41
CA ALA A 67 -8.51 -2.00 14.39
C ALA A 67 -10.04 -2.07 14.22
N HIS A 68 -10.84 -1.47 15.12
CA HIS A 68 -12.31 -1.53 15.08
C HIS A 68 -12.91 -0.56 14.05
N GLY A 69 -12.17 0.48 13.66
CA GLY A 69 -12.57 1.40 12.59
C GLY A 69 -12.48 0.77 11.21
N GLY A 70 -13.10 1.42 10.22
CA GLY A 70 -12.98 1.00 8.82
C GLY A 70 -14.05 1.61 7.93
N ILE A 71 -13.69 1.87 6.69
CA ILE A 71 -14.64 2.28 5.67
C ILE A 71 -15.39 1.06 5.15
N GLN A 72 -16.72 1.18 5.03
CA GLN A 72 -17.52 0.17 4.35
C GLN A 72 -17.34 0.31 2.83
N PRO A 73 -16.73 -0.66 2.12
CA PRO A 73 -16.39 -0.51 0.70
C PRO A 73 -17.60 -0.26 -0.20
N GLN A 74 -18.79 -0.68 0.22
CA GLN A 74 -20.05 -0.54 -0.52
C GLN A 74 -20.41 0.92 -0.79
N ILE A 75 -19.95 1.86 0.06
CA ILE A 75 -20.20 3.30 -0.15
C ILE A 75 -19.50 3.84 -1.40
N LEU A 76 -18.50 3.11 -1.93
CA LEU A 76 -17.79 3.49 -3.14
C LEU A 76 -18.54 3.07 -4.41
N ALA A 77 -19.52 2.15 -4.32
CA ALA A 77 -20.20 1.54 -5.46
C ALA A 77 -20.68 2.52 -6.56
N PRO A 78 -21.18 3.73 -6.25
CA PRO A 78 -21.56 4.69 -7.28
C PRO A 78 -20.42 5.12 -8.21
N TYR A 79 -19.17 5.05 -7.75
CA TYR A 79 -17.98 5.58 -8.43
C TYR A 79 -17.15 4.50 -9.11
N LEU A 80 -17.43 3.22 -8.87
CA LEU A 80 -16.61 2.10 -9.32
C LEU A 80 -16.89 1.74 -10.77
N GLU A 81 -15.84 1.44 -11.52
CA GLU A 81 -15.98 0.81 -12.83
C GLU A 81 -16.70 -0.55 -12.66
N PRO A 82 -17.72 -0.88 -13.49
CA PRO A 82 -18.45 -2.13 -13.36
C PRO A 82 -17.54 -3.37 -13.40
N ASN A 83 -17.90 -4.40 -12.62
CA ASN A 83 -17.17 -5.68 -12.52
C ASN A 83 -15.72 -5.57 -12.02
N THR A 84 -15.35 -4.45 -11.39
CA THR A 84 -14.05 -4.31 -10.72
C THR A 84 -14.14 -4.67 -9.25
N GLN A 85 -13.00 -5.07 -8.67
CA GLN A 85 -12.91 -5.46 -7.27
C GLN A 85 -12.35 -4.32 -6.42
N VAL A 86 -12.92 -4.12 -5.23
CA VAL A 86 -12.35 -3.28 -4.19
C VAL A 86 -11.52 -4.15 -3.26
N SER A 87 -10.26 -3.82 -3.07
CA SER A 87 -9.39 -4.50 -2.11
C SER A 87 -9.12 -3.61 -0.92
N VAL A 88 -9.34 -4.17 0.27
CA VAL A 88 -9.10 -3.47 1.54
C VAL A 88 -8.17 -4.30 2.41
N ILE A 89 -7.09 -3.67 2.86
CA ILE A 89 -6.16 -4.25 3.82
C ILE A 89 -5.96 -3.29 4.98
N PHE A 90 -5.95 -3.82 6.20
CA PHE A 90 -5.69 -3.09 7.43
C PHE A 90 -4.33 -3.51 7.95
N THR A 91 -3.49 -2.54 8.26
CA THR A 91 -2.09 -2.79 8.59
C THR A 91 -1.62 -1.94 9.76
N THR A 92 -0.74 -2.49 10.58
CA THR A 92 0.08 -1.72 11.53
C THR A 92 1.43 -1.47 10.86
N LEU A 93 1.79 -0.20 10.67
CA LEU A 93 3.03 0.21 10.00
C LEU A 93 4.11 0.57 11.00
N THR A 94 5.32 0.06 10.78
CA THR A 94 6.51 0.41 11.56
C THR A 94 7.57 1.04 10.66
N PRO A 95 7.93 2.32 10.88
CA PRO A 95 7.32 3.28 11.81
C PRO A 95 5.89 3.70 11.37
N SER A 96 5.12 4.30 12.29
CA SER A 96 3.76 4.77 11.97
C SER A 96 3.79 5.86 10.90
N ILE A 97 3.01 5.68 9.83
CA ILE A 97 2.85 6.68 8.77
C ILE A 97 2.04 7.91 9.19
N THR A 98 1.24 7.80 10.26
CA THR A 98 0.50 8.95 10.81
C THR A 98 1.43 9.87 11.58
N GLU A 99 2.31 9.30 12.41
CA GLU A 99 3.26 10.06 13.21
C GLU A 99 4.31 10.72 12.32
N THR A 100 4.84 9.97 11.34
CA THR A 100 5.82 10.49 10.39
C THR A 100 5.23 11.42 9.33
N LYS A 101 3.90 11.37 9.11
CA LYS A 101 3.19 12.07 8.01
C LYS A 101 3.73 11.74 6.61
N SER A 102 4.45 10.61 6.50
CA SER A 102 5.24 10.22 5.33
C SER A 102 4.43 10.17 4.03
N LEU A 103 3.19 9.69 4.07
CA LEU A 103 2.32 9.66 2.88
C LEU A 103 2.23 11.02 2.18
N THR A 104 2.10 12.10 2.94
CA THR A 104 1.86 13.46 2.40
C THR A 104 3.13 14.31 2.30
N THR A 105 4.24 13.86 2.88
CA THR A 105 5.54 14.56 2.78
C THR A 105 6.43 13.95 1.70
N ASN A 106 6.21 12.69 1.33
CA ASN A 106 6.86 12.06 0.19
C ASN A 106 6.26 12.60 -1.12
N PRO A 107 7.09 13.02 -2.10
CA PRO A 107 6.60 13.33 -3.44
C PRO A 107 5.91 12.14 -4.12
N VAL A 108 6.48 10.95 -3.95
CA VAL A 108 5.94 9.69 -4.44
C VAL A 108 6.05 8.64 -3.35
N THR A 109 4.98 7.90 -3.11
CA THR A 109 4.98 6.71 -2.24
C THR A 109 4.80 5.47 -3.10
N GLU A 110 5.77 4.55 -3.03
CA GLU A 110 5.66 3.20 -3.55
C GLU A 110 4.96 2.30 -2.51
N LEU A 111 3.92 1.61 -2.95
CA LEU A 111 3.27 0.54 -2.20
C LEU A 111 3.69 -0.79 -2.83
N VAL A 112 4.35 -1.64 -2.06
CA VAL A 112 4.81 -2.95 -2.53
C VAL A 112 4.09 -4.03 -1.73
N ALA A 113 3.08 -4.65 -2.33
CA ALA A 113 2.40 -5.78 -1.71
C ALA A 113 3.00 -7.09 -2.22
N LEU A 114 3.90 -7.65 -1.40
CA LEU A 114 4.57 -8.93 -1.63
C LEU A 114 3.66 -10.05 -1.12
N THR A 115 3.29 -10.97 -2.00
CA THR A 115 2.39 -12.08 -1.68
C THR A 115 3.20 -13.36 -1.58
N PHE A 116 2.99 -14.13 -0.52
CA PHE A 116 3.68 -15.40 -0.27
C PHE A 116 2.68 -16.51 0.04
N PRO A 117 2.97 -17.77 -0.27
CA PRO A 117 2.14 -18.89 0.16
C PRO A 117 1.96 -18.91 1.68
N ASN A 118 0.75 -19.16 2.18
CA ASN A 118 0.53 -19.36 3.62
C ASN A 118 1.11 -20.70 4.13
N SER A 119 1.55 -21.57 3.21
CA SER A 119 2.11 -22.89 3.51
C SER A 119 3.63 -22.90 3.75
N LEU A 120 4.30 -21.74 3.81
CA LEU A 120 5.74 -21.68 4.10
C LEU A 120 6.05 -22.29 5.47
N THR A 121 7.11 -23.10 5.57
CA THR A 121 7.53 -23.69 6.85
C THR A 121 8.09 -22.61 7.81
N PRO A 122 8.16 -22.88 9.12
CA PRO A 122 8.77 -21.93 10.06
C PRO A 122 10.19 -21.50 9.69
N GLU A 123 11.01 -22.41 9.16
CA GLU A 123 12.37 -22.12 8.71
C GLU A 123 12.36 -21.20 7.47
N GLU A 124 11.46 -21.45 6.53
CA GLU A 124 11.28 -20.60 5.34
C GLU A 124 10.78 -19.21 5.72
N GLN A 125 9.83 -19.10 6.65
CA GLN A 125 9.33 -17.83 7.17
C GLN A 125 10.44 -17.06 7.88
N LYS A 126 11.25 -17.73 8.72
CA LYS A 126 12.40 -17.12 9.38
C LYS A 126 13.41 -16.58 8.36
N LYS A 127 13.70 -17.37 7.31
CA LYS A 127 14.61 -16.93 6.25
C LYS A 127 14.04 -15.74 5.47
N LEU A 128 12.76 -15.79 5.09
CA LEU A 128 12.08 -14.69 4.41
C LEU A 128 12.15 -13.39 5.23
N ASN A 129 11.91 -13.47 6.54
CA ASN A 129 12.01 -12.31 7.43
C ASN A 129 13.44 -11.75 7.48
N ALA A 130 14.46 -12.62 7.51
CA ALA A 130 15.86 -12.19 7.44
C ALA A 130 16.18 -11.52 6.09
N ASP A 131 15.70 -12.08 4.99
CA ASP A 131 15.90 -11.55 3.64
C ASP A 131 15.20 -10.17 3.48
N LEU A 132 13.98 -9.99 4.04
CA LEU A 132 13.28 -8.70 4.08
C LEU A 132 14.03 -7.65 4.90
N ILE A 133 14.64 -8.04 6.03
CA ILE A 133 15.47 -7.14 6.85
C ILE A 133 16.73 -6.73 6.08
N GLU A 134 17.39 -7.67 5.41
CA GLU A 134 18.57 -7.37 4.58
C GLU A 134 18.22 -6.44 3.43
N PHE A 135 17.08 -6.68 2.75
CA PHE A 135 16.59 -5.82 1.67
C PHE A 135 16.33 -4.39 2.15
N ARG A 136 15.67 -4.22 3.31
CA ARG A 136 15.52 -2.91 3.94
C ARG A 136 16.88 -2.25 4.17
N ALA A 137 17.81 -2.93 4.85
CA ALA A 137 19.12 -2.39 5.18
C ALA A 137 19.91 -2.01 3.92
N ALA A 138 19.81 -2.79 2.84
CA ALA A 138 20.44 -2.47 1.57
C ALA A 138 19.97 -1.10 1.04
N LEU A 139 18.67 -0.84 1.07
CA LEU A 139 18.12 0.41 0.53
C LEU A 139 18.22 1.59 1.49
N THR A 140 18.15 1.38 2.81
CA THR A 140 18.14 2.47 3.78
C THR A 140 19.51 2.81 4.35
N GLU A 141 20.49 1.90 4.26
CA GLU A 141 21.81 2.06 4.90
C GLU A 141 22.97 1.94 3.91
N LYS A 142 22.88 1.08 2.89
CA LYS A 142 24.00 0.79 1.98
C LYS A 142 24.01 1.67 0.72
N LEU A 143 22.85 2.11 0.24
CA LEU A 143 22.79 3.06 -0.88
C LEU A 143 23.44 4.40 -0.50
N PRO A 144 23.99 5.17 -1.47
CA PRO A 144 24.40 6.55 -1.25
C PRO A 144 23.25 7.41 -0.72
N GLU A 145 23.52 8.39 0.16
CA GLU A 145 22.48 9.16 0.87
C GLU A 145 21.44 9.78 -0.07
N GLY A 146 21.87 10.35 -1.20
CA GLY A 146 20.99 10.95 -2.21
C GLY A 146 20.20 9.95 -3.08
N GLU A 147 20.44 8.66 -2.93
CA GLU A 147 19.78 7.57 -3.67
C GLU A 147 18.85 6.73 -2.79
N ARG A 148 18.83 6.99 -1.48
CA ARG A 148 18.00 6.25 -0.52
C ARG A 148 16.52 6.65 -0.62
N PRO A 149 15.62 5.76 -0.21
CA PRO A 149 14.25 6.15 0.10
C PRO A 149 14.19 7.27 1.15
N LYS A 150 13.27 8.23 0.97
CA LYS A 150 12.98 9.30 1.95
C LYS A 150 12.29 8.75 3.20
N SER A 151 11.53 7.68 3.04
CA SER A 151 10.89 6.97 4.15
C SER A 151 10.78 5.49 3.86
N TRP A 152 10.74 4.67 4.90
CA TRP A 152 10.51 3.24 4.79
C TRP A 152 9.62 2.79 5.93
N ALA A 153 8.51 2.14 5.62
CA ALA A 153 7.69 1.46 6.61
C ALA A 153 7.34 0.04 6.15
N MET A 154 7.41 -0.90 7.09
CA MET A 154 6.96 -2.28 6.90
C MET A 154 5.63 -2.47 7.63
N ALA A 155 4.68 -3.10 6.96
CA ALA A 155 3.36 -3.34 7.51
C ALA A 155 3.22 -4.78 8.02
N GLN A 156 2.67 -4.91 9.22
CA GLN A 156 2.01 -6.12 9.66
C GLN A 156 0.55 -6.04 9.22
N VAL A 157 0.08 -7.02 8.45
CA VAL A 157 -1.33 -7.07 8.03
C VAL A 157 -2.17 -7.61 9.17
N GLU A 158 -3.11 -6.79 9.64
CA GLU A 158 -4.06 -7.12 10.70
C GLU A 158 -5.27 -7.86 10.14
N ARG A 159 -5.78 -7.40 8.98
CA ARG A 159 -6.86 -8.08 8.26
C ARG A 159 -6.92 -7.70 6.78
N PRO A 160 -7.32 -8.64 5.90
CA PRO A 160 -7.51 -10.05 6.19
C PRO A 160 -6.14 -10.73 6.43
N GLY A 161 -6.09 -11.67 7.39
CA GLY A 161 -4.83 -12.35 7.73
C GLY A 161 -4.30 -13.26 6.61
N THR A 162 -5.19 -13.73 5.73
CA THR A 162 -4.87 -14.45 4.51
C THR A 162 -5.78 -13.99 3.36
N LEU A 163 -5.34 -14.20 2.14
CA LEU A 163 -6.07 -13.94 0.91
C LEU A 163 -6.22 -15.24 0.12
N GLU A 164 -7.35 -15.44 -0.55
CA GLU A 164 -7.47 -16.55 -1.51
C GLU A 164 -6.53 -16.30 -2.70
N HIS A 165 -5.81 -17.35 -3.12
CA HIS A 165 -4.83 -17.24 -4.19
C HIS A 165 -4.62 -18.58 -4.91
N GLU A 166 -4.98 -18.64 -6.19
CA GLU A 166 -4.94 -19.87 -7.00
C GLU A 166 -3.53 -20.47 -7.16
N LYS A 167 -2.49 -19.62 -7.20
CA LYS A 167 -1.09 -20.10 -7.29
C LYS A 167 -0.47 -20.46 -5.94
N SER A 168 -1.21 -20.36 -4.84
CA SER A 168 -0.74 -20.87 -3.55
C SER A 168 -1.06 -22.36 -3.44
N PRO A 169 -0.14 -23.23 -3.00
CA PRO A 169 -0.41 -24.66 -2.80
C PRO A 169 -1.59 -24.95 -1.88
N SER A 170 -1.86 -24.08 -0.89
CA SER A 170 -2.99 -24.20 0.03
C SER A 170 -4.26 -23.47 -0.44
N GLY A 171 -4.21 -22.80 -1.59
CA GLY A 171 -5.24 -21.85 -2.02
C GLY A 171 -5.26 -20.54 -1.21
N GLN A 172 -4.36 -20.37 -0.24
CA GLN A 172 -4.29 -19.18 0.62
C GLN A 172 -2.89 -18.57 0.62
N ALA A 173 -2.82 -17.24 0.60
CA ALA A 173 -1.60 -16.47 0.64
C ALA A 173 -1.59 -15.46 1.78
N VAL A 174 -0.40 -15.07 2.20
CA VAL A 174 -0.17 -13.98 3.14
C VAL A 174 0.43 -12.79 2.42
N LEU A 175 0.08 -11.59 2.86
CA LEU A 175 0.54 -10.34 2.26
C LEU A 175 1.53 -9.64 3.20
N HIS A 176 2.66 -9.21 2.65
CA HIS A 176 3.54 -8.24 3.31
C HIS A 176 3.48 -6.94 2.51
N LEU A 177 3.18 -5.83 3.18
CA LEU A 177 3.14 -4.51 2.56
C LEU A 177 4.38 -3.71 2.96
N LEU A 178 5.08 -3.16 1.97
CA LEU A 178 6.07 -2.11 2.17
C LEU A 178 5.48 -0.78 1.68
N VAL A 179 5.72 0.28 2.45
CA VAL A 179 5.35 1.66 2.11
C VAL A 179 6.63 2.47 2.07
N VAL A 180 7.10 2.78 0.87
CA VAL A 180 8.43 3.34 0.62
C VAL A 180 8.29 4.71 -0.03
N GLY A 181 8.93 5.71 0.55
CA GLY A 181 8.91 7.09 0.07
C GLY A 181 10.07 7.37 -0.85
N TRP A 182 9.81 7.97 -2.01
CA TRP A 182 10.81 8.33 -2.99
C TRP A 182 10.68 9.81 -3.39
N GLU A 183 11.78 10.43 -3.80
CA GLU A 183 11.75 11.78 -4.40
C GLU A 183 11.03 11.76 -5.76
N SER A 184 11.18 10.67 -6.52
CA SER A 184 10.54 10.47 -7.81
C SER A 184 10.47 8.98 -8.17
N VAL A 185 9.62 8.63 -9.14
CA VAL A 185 9.57 7.28 -9.72
C VAL A 185 10.91 6.90 -10.34
N ASP A 186 11.60 7.85 -10.97
CA ASP A 186 12.88 7.59 -11.64
C ASP A 186 13.99 7.27 -10.64
N MET A 187 13.97 7.88 -9.44
CA MET A 187 14.88 7.49 -8.37
C MET A 187 14.66 6.05 -7.89
N HIS A 188 13.41 5.63 -7.72
CA HIS A 188 13.13 4.22 -7.43
C HIS A 188 13.63 3.32 -8.56
N LYS A 189 13.35 3.65 -9.83
CA LYS A 189 13.84 2.87 -10.98
C LYS A 189 15.36 2.78 -11.00
N ALA A 190 16.07 3.87 -10.71
CA ALA A 190 17.53 3.86 -10.61
C ALA A 190 18.02 2.97 -9.45
N ALA A 191 17.39 3.05 -8.28
CA ALA A 191 17.71 2.18 -7.14
C ALA A 191 17.53 0.70 -7.48
N ARG A 192 16.52 0.34 -8.29
CA ARG A 192 16.31 -1.04 -8.79
C ARG A 192 17.44 -1.57 -9.66
N GLU A 193 18.20 -0.68 -10.29
CA GLU A 193 19.32 -1.06 -11.15
C GLU A 193 20.62 -1.30 -10.38
N THR A 194 20.67 -0.94 -9.09
CA THR A 194 21.83 -1.19 -8.23
C THR A 194 22.03 -2.68 -7.95
N GLU A 195 23.28 -3.08 -7.77
CA GLU A 195 23.65 -4.45 -7.42
C GLU A 195 23.11 -4.82 -6.03
N GLU A 196 23.11 -3.87 -5.09
CA GLU A 196 22.53 -4.04 -3.76
C GLU A 196 21.05 -4.43 -3.84
N PHE A 197 20.26 -3.71 -4.63
CA PHE A 197 18.83 -4.02 -4.81
C PHE A 197 18.66 -5.39 -5.45
N LYS A 198 19.32 -5.64 -6.60
CA LYS A 198 19.19 -6.89 -7.36
C LYS A 198 19.54 -8.12 -6.52
N ARG A 199 20.65 -8.05 -5.79
CA ARG A 199 21.13 -9.13 -4.91
C ARG A 199 20.16 -9.43 -3.78
N THR A 200 19.60 -8.39 -3.14
CA THR A 200 18.79 -8.57 -1.92
C THR A 200 17.31 -8.83 -2.19
N ILE A 201 16.75 -8.37 -3.33
CA ILE A 201 15.37 -8.68 -3.71
C ILE A 201 15.21 -10.09 -4.31
N ALA A 202 16.27 -10.65 -4.89
CA ALA A 202 16.24 -11.95 -5.56
C ALA A 202 15.66 -13.08 -4.69
N PRO A 203 16.18 -13.36 -3.47
CA PRO A 203 15.65 -14.43 -2.63
C PRO A 203 14.19 -14.20 -2.20
N ILE A 204 13.77 -12.94 -2.07
CA ILE A 204 12.38 -12.59 -1.76
C ILE A 204 11.48 -12.94 -2.95
N ARG A 205 11.90 -12.58 -4.17
CA ARG A 205 11.15 -12.87 -5.41
C ARG A 205 11.04 -14.35 -5.71
N GLU A 206 12.07 -15.14 -5.41
CA GLU A 206 12.02 -16.60 -5.57
C GLU A 206 10.92 -17.26 -4.74
N LYS A 207 10.56 -16.67 -3.59
CA LYS A 207 9.49 -17.15 -2.71
C LYS A 207 8.13 -16.47 -2.97
N ALA A 208 8.14 -15.29 -3.57
CA ALA A 208 6.92 -14.54 -3.85
C ALA A 208 6.09 -15.22 -4.95
N ILE A 209 4.78 -15.18 -4.78
CA ILE A 209 3.81 -15.48 -5.83
C ILE A 209 3.22 -14.16 -6.35
N PRO A 210 2.55 -14.15 -7.53
CA PRO A 210 1.92 -12.95 -8.04
C PRO A 210 0.99 -12.30 -7.00
N SER A 211 0.91 -10.96 -6.98
CA SER A 211 -0.02 -10.27 -6.09
C SER A 211 -1.46 -10.39 -6.61
N VAL A 212 -2.44 -10.43 -5.70
CA VAL A 212 -3.87 -10.37 -6.04
C VAL A 212 -4.19 -8.98 -6.61
N PRO A 213 -4.78 -8.84 -7.80
CA PRO A 213 -5.24 -7.53 -8.29
C PRO A 213 -6.27 -6.91 -7.33
N PRO A 214 -6.25 -5.60 -7.07
CA PRO A 214 -5.32 -4.59 -7.60
C PRO A 214 -4.08 -4.35 -6.71
N LEU A 215 -3.73 -5.20 -5.74
CA LEU A 215 -2.69 -4.97 -4.72
C LEU A 215 -1.23 -5.01 -5.22
N GLY A 216 -0.96 -5.10 -6.53
CA GLY A 216 0.42 -5.11 -7.06
C GLY A 216 1.25 -3.87 -6.69
N MET A 217 2.55 -3.90 -7.00
CA MET A 217 3.43 -2.74 -6.80
C MET A 217 2.92 -1.54 -7.60
N LYS A 218 2.83 -0.40 -6.93
CA LYS A 218 2.31 0.85 -7.50
C LYS A 218 2.95 2.07 -6.85
N HIS A 219 3.04 3.15 -7.61
CA HIS A 219 3.40 4.46 -7.10
C HIS A 219 2.18 5.34 -6.97
N VAL A 220 2.10 6.11 -5.89
CA VAL A 220 1.01 7.04 -5.61
C VAL A 220 1.58 8.35 -5.07
N SER A 221 1.16 9.46 -5.67
CA SER A 221 1.36 10.79 -5.09
C SER A 221 0.13 11.15 -4.26
N PHE A 222 0.24 10.99 -2.94
CA PHE A 222 -0.90 11.17 -2.04
C PHE A 222 -1.19 12.64 -1.76
N LYS A 223 -2.47 12.98 -1.81
CA LYS A 223 -3.04 14.25 -1.38
C LYS A 223 -3.82 14.04 -0.10
N LYS A 224 -3.60 14.92 0.88
CA LYS A 224 -4.36 14.90 2.13
C LYS A 224 -5.84 15.18 1.86
N VAL A 225 -6.72 14.46 2.55
CA VAL A 225 -8.15 14.76 2.61
C VAL A 225 -8.39 15.87 3.63
#